data_AF-A0A968XRY2-F1
#
_entry.id   AF-A0A968XRY2-F1
#
_cell.length_a   1.000
_cell.length_b   1.000
_cell.length_c   1.000
_cell.angle_alpha   90.00
_cell.angle_beta   90.00
_cell.angle_gamma   90.00
#
_symmetry.space_group_name_H-M   'P 1'
#
loop_
_entity.id
_entity.type
_entity.pdbx_description
1 polymer ?
#
loop_
_entity_poly.entity_id
_entity_poly.type
_entity_poly.pdbx_seq_one_letter_code
_entity_poly.pdbx_strand_id
1 'polypeptide(L)' 'MDLSQCRLAVDTGIPHSRVTAIVKGRRAVTADTALRLARCFGTLAEF' A
#
# COMPACT_ATOMS: atom_id res chain seq x y z
N MET A 1 -1.60 7.28 14.28
CA MET A 1 -2.12 6.35 13.26
C MET A 1 -1.39 5.02 13.44
N ASP A 2 -1.97 4.09 14.20
CA ASP A 2 -1.45 2.72 14.29
C ASP A 2 -1.99 1.92 13.09
N LEU A 3 -1.30 2.00 11.96
CA LEU A 3 -1.68 1.31 10.74
C LEU A 3 -0.81 0.06 10.56
N SER A 4 -1.39 -1.11 10.86
CA SER A 4 -0.68 -2.38 10.71
C SER A 4 -0.59 -2.81 9.24
N GLN A 5 0.49 -3.50 8.87
CA GLN A 5 0.66 -4.06 7.52
C GLN A 5 -0.47 -5.03 7.13
N CYS A 6 -1.09 -5.70 8.12
CA CYS A 6 -2.24 -6.57 7.90
C CYS A 6 -3.48 -5.76 7.51
N ARG A 7 -3.76 -4.65 8.23
CA ARG A 7 -4.89 -3.78 7.92
C ARG A 7 -4.72 -3.14 6.53
N LEU A 8 -3.50 -2.69 6.21
CA LEU A 8 -3.17 -2.13 4.90
C LEU A 8 -3.41 -3.14 3.77
N ALA A 9 -3.03 -4.40 3.96
CA ALA A 9 -3.23 -5.46 2.98
C ALA A 9 -4.72 -5.70 2.69
N VAL A 10 -5.56 -5.73 3.74
CA VAL A 10 -7.01 -5.90 3.61
C VAL A 10 -7.63 -4.71 2.87
N ASP A 11 -7.27 -3.49 3.27
CA ASP A 11 -7.87 -2.27 2.73
C ASP A 11 -7.50 -2.01 1.26
N THR A 12 -6.24 -2.28 0.89
CA THR A 12 -5.75 -2.12 -0.48
C THR A 12 -6.02 -3.33 -1.39
N GLY A 13 -6.49 -4.44 -0.82
CA GLY A 13 -6.59 -5.73 -1.51
C GLY A 13 -5.24 -6.27 -2.02
N ILE A 14 -4.14 -5.76 -1.48
CA ILE A 14 -2.78 -6.19 -1.83
C ILE A 14 -2.41 -7.33 -0.88
N PRO A 15 -1.84 -8.45 -1.39
CA PRO A 15 -1.43 -9.54 -0.51
C PRO A 15 -0.41 -9.06 0.52
N HIS A 16 -0.57 -9.52 1.77
CA HIS A 16 0.25 -9.09 2.91
C HIS A 16 1.75 -9.26 2.66
N SER A 17 2.16 -10.36 2.02
CA SER A 17 3.56 -10.61 1.63
C SER A 17 4.13 -9.52 0.70
N ARG A 18 3.31 -8.99 -0.22
CA ARG A 18 3.69 -7.90 -1.11
C ARG A 18 3.79 -6.58 -0.35
N VAL A 19 2.87 -6.30 0.57
CA VAL A 19 2.96 -5.14 1.48
C VAL A 19 4.25 -5.18 2.28
N THR A 20 4.57 -6.31 2.90
CA THR A 20 5.82 -6.48 3.66
C THR A 20 7.05 -6.31 2.78
N ALA A 21 7.06 -6.84 1.55
CA ALA A 21 8.18 -6.67 0.62
C ALA A 21 8.38 -5.21 0.21
N ILE A 22 7.30 -4.46 -0.01
CA ILE A 22 7.34 -3.02 -0.31
C ILE A 22 7.87 -2.23 0.89
N VAL A 23 7.36 -2.50 2.10
CA VAL A 23 7.81 -1.84 3.34
C VAL A 23 9.29 -2.13 3.63
N LYS A 24 9.77 -3.34 3.31
CA LYS A 24 11.19 -3.72 3.44
C LYS A 24 12.06 -3.25 2.27
N GLY A 25 11.52 -2.50 1.30
CA GLY A 25 12.25 -2.02 0.12
C GLY A 25 12.70 -3.12 -0.85
N ARG A 26 12.18 -4.35 -0.71
CA ARG A 26 12.53 -5.50 -1.56
C ARG A 26 11.74 -5.53 -2.87
N ARG A 27 10.73 -4.66 -3.01
CA ARG A 27 9.87 -4.56 -4.19
C ARG A 27 9.55 -3.09 -4.46
N ALA A 28 9.65 -2.68 -5.72
CA ALA A 28 9.18 -1.37 -6.16
C ALA A 28 7.64 -1.30 -6.14
N VAL A 29 7.12 -0.08 -5.94
CA VAL A 29 5.69 0.24 -6.06
C VAL A 29 5.33 0.39 -7.54
N THR A 30 4.31 -0.34 -7.99
CA THR A 30 3.76 -0.20 -9.34
C THR A 30 2.68 0.88 -9.38
N ALA A 31 2.31 1.37 -10.57
CA ALA A 31 1.23 2.35 -10.72
C ALA A 31 -0.11 1.87 -10.11
N ASP A 32 -0.51 0.62 -10.34
CA ASP A 32 -1.71 0.03 -9.71
C ASP A 32 -1.60 0.01 -8.18
N THR A 33 -0.43 -0.34 -7.64
CA THR A 33 -0.20 -0.33 -6.19
C THR A 33 -0.24 1.09 -5.63
N ALA A 34 0.34 2.07 -6.33
CA ALA A 34 0.28 3.48 -5.94
C ALA A 34 -1.18 3.99 -5.89
N LEU A 35 -2.00 3.67 -6.90
CA LEU A 35 -3.42 4.05 -6.92
C LEU A 35 -4.23 3.42 -5.78
N ARG A 36 -3.96 2.17 -5.43
CA ARG A 36 -4.60 1.49 -4.29
C ARG A 36 -4.19 2.11 -2.95
N LEU A 37 -2.91 2.39 -2.78
CA LEU A 37 -2.38 3.06 -1.59
C LEU A 37 -2.96 4.48 -1.46
N ALA A 38 -3.01 5.24 -2.56
CA ALA A 38 -3.61 6.57 -2.61
C ALA A 38 -5.07 6.58 -2.14
N ARG A 39 -5.88 5.60 -2.56
CA ARG A 39 -7.26 5.43 -2.09
C ARG A 39 -7.34 5.08 -0.60
N CYS A 40 -6.47 4.17 -0.13
CA CYS A 40 -6.41 3.73 1.26
C CYS A 40 -6.05 4.86 2.23
N PHE A 41 -5.07 5.69 1.86
CA PHE A 41 -4.61 6.81 2.70
C PHE A 41 -5.43 8.10 2.52
N GLY A 42 -6.40 8.12 1.62
CA GLY A 42 -7.14 9.34 1.27
C GLY A 42 -6.29 10.42 0.59
N THR A 43 -5.04 10.08 0.23
CA THR A 43 -4.13 10.95 -0.51
C THR A 43 -4.37 10.72 -2.00
N LEU A 44 -5.39 11.35 -2.56
CA LEU A 44 -5.37 11.61 -4.00
C LEU A 44 -4.12 12.47 -4.23
N ALA A 45 -3.14 11.93 -4.95
CA ALA A 45 -1.98 12.70 -5.35
C ALA A 45 -2.48 13.88 -6.19
N GLU A 46 -2.42 15.09 -5.63
CA GLU A 46 -2.35 16.30 -6.44
C GLU A 46 -1.07 16.19 -7.28
N PHE A 47 -1.24 16.14 -8.60
CA PHE A 47 -0.15 16.03 -9.56
C PHE A 47 0.56 17.37 -9.72
#